data_AF-A0A5S9F4K4-F1
#
_entry.id   AF-A0A5S9F4K4-F1
#
_cell.length_a   1.000
_cell.length_b   1.000
_cell.length_c   1.000
_cell.angle_alpha   90.00
_cell.angle_beta   90.00
_cell.angle_gamma   90.00
#
_symmetry.space_group_name_H-M   'P 1'
#
loop_
_entity.id
_entity.type
_entity.pdbx_description
1 polymer ?
#
loop_
_entity_poly.entity_id
_entity_poly.type
_entity_poly.pdbx_seq_one_letter_code
_entity_poly.pdbx_strand_id
1 'polypeptide(L)'
;MISKLPLLQKELIEYASTKRLFILRVLFGLCLYTIFLVNWSNYTSSDNLYRVLGSGRWLLEYIYIINIIAIFVILPMSSACVITNEKEKRTLSLLLTTQLGPTLILFEKFISLVISIFSFLLISFPAMYLAYLLGGLTNKKILISLYAQFLTVVQVAAVGLFFSCYCKTSIKAIMATYIWGFALYIFFPFFEIFDNVSYYLEIVMFPPAFYYYLDSYASGPWEMFAYTIPIWISAALFLLGARHFLITYPQRMNKKPMAQKVRDDFHIVKRKVPHIRLPILWREGSHSSWPFAAKIFFILGAVIGVGFFGSLPSSRGNRHEFAMIIYFFALAICALFLTMRSVTLFQREIKQETWDVLLTTTMTTRSIFWQKAMAVTRFTLYICILLLCIYTFNLAAFPRSYYSSSRLPSGARWTYAVVFTFLIFTNIQWFMMWLGLTFRKNTKIALVAVGLIAAWCIMPILVSEFAREILGGSRSNYRVLALFSPFAIFIAVTDGRIPGYSNRMYTAMNIGFVIFAVQAVVFYVAASISSQKHIRVCD
;
A
#
# COMPACT_ATOMS: atom_id res chain seq x y z
N MET A 1 8.79 35.40 -23.37
CA MET A 1 9.37 35.17 -22.03
C MET A 1 9.36 33.67 -21.78
N ILE A 2 10.48 32.98 -22.03
CA ILE A 2 10.63 31.54 -21.79
C ILE A 2 10.33 31.31 -20.31
N SER A 3 9.22 30.64 -19.97
CA SER A 3 8.99 30.28 -18.58
C SER A 3 10.17 29.42 -18.16
N LYS A 4 10.87 29.83 -17.09
CA LYS A 4 12.12 29.18 -16.66
C LYS A 4 11.96 27.70 -16.32
N LEU A 5 10.72 27.18 -16.23
CA LEU A 5 10.34 25.80 -15.91
C LEU A 5 9.08 25.39 -16.72
N PRO A 6 9.21 25.10 -18.02
CA PRO A 6 8.05 24.89 -18.90
C PRO A 6 7.33 23.55 -18.66
N LEU A 7 8.05 22.52 -18.22
CA LEU A 7 7.47 21.20 -17.94
C LEU A 7 6.65 21.23 -16.65
N LEU A 8 7.14 21.92 -15.61
CA LEU A 8 6.42 22.15 -14.36
C LEU A 8 5.08 22.83 -14.60
N GLN A 9 5.07 23.92 -15.39
CA GLN A 9 3.86 24.66 -15.71
C GLN A 9 2.85 23.76 -16.42
N LYS A 10 3.30 22.98 -17.41
CA LYS A 10 2.44 22.03 -18.12
C LYS A 10 1.82 21.01 -17.16
N GLU A 11 2.61 20.40 -16.27
CA GLU A 11 2.13 19.38 -15.33
C GLU A 11 1.13 19.95 -14.31
N LEU A 12 1.37 21.16 -13.79
CA LEU A 12 0.45 21.82 -12.86
C LEU A 12 -0.89 22.18 -13.52
N ILE A 13 -0.88 22.63 -14.78
CA ILE A 13 -2.11 22.89 -15.55
C ILE A 13 -2.87 21.58 -15.80
N GLU A 14 -2.17 20.49 -16.13
CA GLU A 14 -2.78 19.17 -16.29
C GLU A 14 -3.41 18.69 -14.96
N TYR A 15 -2.71 18.89 -13.84
CA TYR A 15 -3.25 18.54 -12.52
C TYR A 15 -4.46 19.39 -12.13
N ALA A 16 -4.45 20.70 -12.43
CA ALA A 16 -5.56 21.59 -12.14
C ALA A 16 -6.81 21.29 -12.97
N SER A 17 -6.64 20.90 -14.24
CA SER A 17 -7.75 20.59 -15.16
C SER A 17 -8.32 19.18 -14.98
N THR A 18 -7.63 18.29 -14.28
CA THR A 18 -8.05 16.90 -14.12
C THR A 18 -9.12 16.74 -13.03
N LYS A 19 -10.38 16.55 -13.44
CA LYS A 19 -11.54 16.29 -12.54
C LYS A 19 -11.28 15.22 -11.48
N ARG A 20 -10.46 14.21 -11.80
CA ARG A 20 -10.13 13.11 -10.90
C ARG A 20 -9.40 13.57 -9.63
N LEU A 21 -8.44 14.51 -9.74
CA LEU A 21 -7.70 14.98 -8.57
C LEU A 21 -8.59 15.81 -7.65
N PHE A 22 -9.50 16.58 -8.24
CA PHE A 22 -10.55 17.28 -7.48
C PHE A 22 -11.42 16.30 -6.68
N ILE A 23 -11.91 15.23 -7.31
CA ILE A 23 -12.71 14.19 -6.63
C ILE A 23 -11.91 13.55 -5.48
N LEU A 24 -10.63 13.21 -5.71
CA LEU A 24 -9.78 12.63 -4.67
C LEU A 24 -9.57 13.59 -3.48
N ARG A 25 -9.39 14.88 -3.74
CA ARG A 25 -9.29 15.92 -2.70
C ARG A 25 -10.56 16.06 -1.88
N VAL A 26 -11.72 16.07 -2.54
CA VAL A 26 -13.03 16.15 -1.86
C VAL A 26 -13.27 14.91 -1.01
N LEU A 27 -13.02 13.70 -1.55
CA LEU A 27 -13.17 12.46 -0.80
C LEU A 27 -12.22 12.40 0.41
N PHE A 28 -10.97 12.82 0.23
CA PHE A 28 -10.01 12.92 1.32
C PHE A 28 -10.45 13.92 2.40
N GLY A 29 -10.90 15.11 2.00
CA GLY A 29 -11.44 16.12 2.92
C GLY A 29 -12.64 15.58 3.70
N LEU A 30 -13.65 15.03 3.02
CA LEU A 30 -14.82 14.43 3.68
C LEU A 30 -14.42 13.35 4.69
N CYS A 31 -13.51 12.46 4.30
CA CYS A 31 -12.98 11.43 5.20
C CYS A 31 -12.29 12.04 6.43
N LEU A 32 -11.40 13.02 6.24
CA LEU A 32 -10.68 13.67 7.33
C LEU A 32 -11.62 14.41 8.29
N TYR A 33 -12.52 15.24 7.76
CA TYR A 33 -13.44 16.04 8.57
C TYR A 33 -14.48 15.17 9.29
N THR A 34 -14.96 14.08 8.67
CA THR A 34 -15.87 13.14 9.37
C THR A 34 -15.17 12.47 10.54
N ILE A 35 -13.93 12.02 10.38
CA ILE A 35 -13.15 11.44 11.48
C ILE A 35 -12.92 12.48 12.57
N PHE A 36 -12.58 13.71 12.21
CA PHE A 36 -12.38 14.79 13.16
C PHE A 36 -13.64 15.07 13.98
N LEU A 37 -14.81 15.17 13.33
CA LEU A 37 -16.09 15.44 14.00
C LEU A 37 -16.51 14.30 14.93
N VAL A 38 -16.37 13.04 14.49
CA VAL A 38 -16.65 11.86 15.33
C VAL A 38 -15.72 11.80 16.54
N ASN A 39 -14.45 12.13 16.39
CA ASN A 39 -13.55 12.13 17.53
C ASN A 39 -13.86 13.28 18.49
N TRP A 40 -14.20 14.46 17.96
CA TRP A 40 -14.63 15.60 18.77
C TRP A 40 -15.90 15.26 19.57
N SER A 41 -16.92 14.65 18.95
CA SER A 41 -18.18 14.32 19.62
C SER A 41 -17.97 13.41 20.84
N ASN A 42 -17.04 12.46 20.75
CA ASN A 42 -16.70 11.58 21.87
C ASN A 42 -16.15 12.33 23.08
N TYR A 43 -15.45 13.46 22.87
CA TYR A 43 -14.94 14.30 23.97
C TYR A 43 -16.01 15.25 24.53
N THR A 44 -16.93 15.72 23.70
CA THR A 44 -18.04 16.60 24.13
C THR A 44 -19.21 15.87 24.76
N SER A 45 -19.39 14.58 24.47
CA SER A 45 -20.40 13.71 25.10
C SER A 45 -20.11 13.43 26.60
N SER A 46 -19.00 13.92 27.13
CA SER A 46 -18.62 13.81 28.53
C SER A 46 -18.97 15.13 29.25
N ASP A 47 -19.77 15.09 30.32
CA ASP A 47 -20.25 16.27 31.08
C ASP A 47 -19.13 17.17 31.66
N ASN A 48 -17.88 16.71 31.61
CA ASN A 48 -16.70 17.44 32.07
C ASN A 48 -16.16 18.39 30.99
N LEU A 49 -16.50 19.67 31.09
CA LEU A 49 -15.98 20.75 30.23
C LEU A 49 -14.44 20.83 30.21
N TYR A 50 -13.79 20.51 31.32
CA TYR A 50 -12.32 20.39 31.42
C TYR A 50 -11.71 19.31 30.54
N ARG A 51 -12.50 18.33 30.08
CA ARG A 51 -12.05 17.25 29.20
C ARG A 51 -12.09 17.67 27.73
N VAL A 52 -12.99 18.61 27.41
CA VAL A 52 -13.08 19.26 26.10
C VAL A 52 -11.94 20.24 25.94
N LEU A 53 -11.67 21.05 26.96
CA LEU A 53 -10.51 21.95 27.01
C LEU A 53 -9.21 21.14 27.15
N GLY A 54 -8.34 21.18 26.14
CA GLY A 54 -7.13 20.36 26.09
C GLY A 54 -7.26 19.05 25.29
N SER A 55 -8.44 18.76 24.73
CA SER A 55 -8.65 17.64 23.80
C SER A 55 -7.95 17.85 22.44
N GLY A 56 -7.55 19.08 22.13
CA GLY A 56 -6.89 19.47 20.89
C GLY A 56 -5.67 18.62 20.55
N ARG A 57 -4.87 18.22 21.54
CA ARG A 57 -3.68 17.36 21.33
C ARG A 57 -4.00 16.01 20.70
N TRP A 58 -5.09 15.38 21.14
CA TRP A 58 -5.50 14.07 20.64
C TRP A 58 -6.12 14.20 19.25
N LEU A 59 -6.91 15.25 19.02
CA LEU A 59 -7.49 15.53 17.70
C LEU A 59 -6.42 15.83 16.66
N LEU A 60 -5.38 16.60 17.03
CA LEU A 60 -4.25 16.87 16.15
C LEU A 60 -3.48 15.58 15.83
N GLU A 61 -3.25 14.72 16.82
CA GLU A 61 -2.63 13.41 16.62
C GLU A 61 -3.43 12.54 15.63
N TYR A 62 -4.75 12.48 15.76
CA TYR A 62 -5.59 11.76 14.80
C TYR A 62 -5.46 12.33 13.38
N ILE A 63 -5.56 13.66 13.21
CA ILE A 63 -5.38 14.31 11.90
C ILE A 63 -3.99 13.98 11.33
N TYR A 64 -2.96 14.05 12.17
CA TYR A 64 -1.60 13.74 11.78
C TYR A 64 -1.46 12.31 11.26
N ILE A 65 -1.97 11.33 12.00
CA ILE A 65 -1.94 9.91 11.61
C ILE A 65 -2.68 9.68 10.29
N ILE A 66 -3.87 10.27 10.12
CA ILE A 66 -4.67 10.13 8.89
C ILE A 66 -3.93 10.71 7.68
N ASN A 67 -3.31 11.89 7.83
CA ASN A 67 -2.50 12.50 6.78
C ASN A 67 -1.31 11.61 6.41
N ILE A 68 -0.61 11.06 7.40
CA ILE A 68 0.53 10.16 7.18
C ILE A 68 0.08 8.89 6.44
N ILE A 69 -1.03 8.28 6.84
CA ILE A 69 -1.61 7.12 6.13
C ILE A 69 -1.95 7.50 4.68
N ALA A 70 -2.57 8.66 4.46
CA ALA A 70 -2.91 9.13 3.13
C ALA A 70 -1.67 9.37 2.25
N ILE A 71 -0.60 9.94 2.82
CA ILE A 71 0.69 10.09 2.13
C ILE A 71 1.23 8.72 1.72
N PHE A 72 1.31 7.75 2.64
CA PHE A 72 1.83 6.42 2.33
C PHE A 72 0.99 5.65 1.32
N VAL A 73 -0.32 5.89 1.24
CA VAL A 73 -1.18 5.25 0.25
C VAL A 73 -1.07 5.93 -1.11
N ILE A 74 -1.14 7.27 -1.18
CA ILE A 74 -1.33 8.00 -2.44
C ILE A 74 0.02 8.32 -3.11
N LEU A 75 1.04 8.67 -2.32
CA LEU A 75 2.29 9.24 -2.84
C LEU A 75 3.17 8.19 -3.54
N PRO A 76 3.51 7.01 -2.95
CA PRO A 76 4.35 6.00 -3.62
C PRO A 76 3.81 5.59 -4.99
N MET A 77 2.50 5.46 -5.04
CA MET A 77 1.75 5.13 -6.24
C MET A 77 1.90 6.21 -7.33
N SER A 78 1.77 7.48 -6.95
CA SER A 78 1.82 8.60 -7.89
C SER A 78 3.25 8.85 -8.39
N SER A 79 4.22 8.84 -7.47
CA SER A 79 5.64 9.09 -7.77
C SER A 79 6.28 7.98 -8.60
N ALA A 80 5.95 6.71 -8.35
CA ALA A 80 6.44 5.57 -9.13
C ALA A 80 5.96 5.57 -10.59
N CYS A 81 4.87 6.27 -10.88
CA CYS A 81 4.26 6.32 -12.21
C CYS A 81 4.81 7.45 -13.10
N VAL A 82 5.53 8.43 -12.55
CA VAL A 82 5.83 9.67 -13.29
C VAL A 82 6.68 9.44 -14.54
N ILE A 83 7.82 8.76 -14.41
CA ILE A 83 8.70 8.45 -15.56
C ILE A 83 8.29 7.14 -16.23
N THR A 84 7.76 6.17 -15.48
CA THR A 84 7.33 4.89 -16.07
C THR A 84 6.15 5.06 -17.01
N ASN A 85 5.23 5.99 -16.77
CA ASN A 85 4.16 6.29 -17.71
C ASN A 85 4.70 6.82 -19.05
N GLU A 86 5.76 7.63 -19.03
CA GLU A 86 6.40 8.12 -20.28
C GLU A 86 7.18 7.01 -20.99
N LYS A 87 7.80 6.09 -20.24
CA LYS A 87 8.43 4.89 -20.80
C LYS A 87 7.40 3.98 -21.47
N GLU A 88 6.28 3.72 -20.80
CA GLU A 88 5.21 2.87 -21.33
C GLU A 88 4.53 3.49 -22.55
N LYS A 89 4.38 4.81 -22.58
CA LYS A 89 3.87 5.55 -23.74
C LYS A 89 4.91 5.78 -24.85
N ARG A 90 6.16 5.34 -24.66
CA ARG A 90 7.31 5.60 -25.57
C ARG A 90 7.58 7.08 -25.83
N THR A 91 7.13 7.98 -24.96
CA THR A 91 7.36 9.43 -25.07
C THR A 91 8.63 9.89 -24.36
N LEU A 92 9.27 9.02 -23.56
CA LEU A 92 10.52 9.36 -22.87
C LEU A 92 11.63 9.74 -23.85
N SER A 93 11.75 9.05 -25.00
CA SER A 93 12.76 9.39 -26.01
C SER A 93 12.53 10.79 -26.57
N LEU A 94 11.28 11.17 -26.82
CA LEU A 94 10.92 12.51 -27.28
C LEU A 94 11.24 13.57 -26.20
N LEU A 95 10.96 13.27 -24.93
CA LEU A 95 11.31 14.17 -23.83
C LEU A 95 12.83 14.41 -23.76
N LEU A 96 13.63 13.37 -23.95
CA LEU A 96 15.10 13.45 -23.94
C LEU A 96 15.70 14.12 -25.18
N THR A 97 14.93 14.31 -26.26
CA THR A 97 15.36 15.11 -27.43
C THR A 97 15.14 16.62 -27.27
N THR A 98 14.44 17.04 -26.22
CA THR A 98 14.23 18.47 -25.94
C THR A 98 15.50 19.11 -25.38
N GLN A 99 15.57 20.46 -25.40
CA GLN A 99 16.70 21.22 -24.85
C GLN A 99 16.79 21.18 -23.30
N LEU A 100 15.92 20.43 -22.63
CA LEU A 100 15.90 20.34 -21.17
C LEU A 100 16.95 19.33 -20.68
N GLY A 101 17.81 19.76 -19.75
CA GLY A 101 18.79 18.88 -19.11
C GLY A 101 18.12 17.77 -18.28
N PRO A 102 18.72 16.57 -18.16
CA PRO A 102 18.19 15.45 -17.36
C PRO A 102 17.91 15.80 -15.90
N THR A 103 18.73 16.68 -15.30
CA THR A 103 18.57 17.19 -13.93
C THR A 103 17.35 18.08 -13.81
N LEU A 104 17.16 18.99 -14.77
CA LEU A 104 16.04 19.92 -14.79
C LEU A 104 14.72 19.17 -14.97
N ILE A 105 14.67 18.18 -15.87
CA ILE A 105 13.50 17.31 -16.06
C ILE A 105 13.11 16.62 -14.75
N LEU A 106 14.07 16.02 -14.04
CA LEU A 106 13.80 15.34 -12.78
C LEU A 106 13.36 16.30 -11.68
N PHE A 107 13.97 17.48 -11.62
CA PHE A 107 13.63 18.51 -10.63
C PHE A 107 12.22 19.06 -10.85
N GLU A 108 11.85 19.40 -12.08
CA GLU A 108 10.51 19.88 -12.41
C GLU A 108 9.43 18.82 -12.09
N LYS A 109 9.70 17.55 -12.39
CA LYS A 109 8.81 16.42 -12.05
C LYS A 109 8.73 16.13 -10.55
N PHE A 110 9.81 16.35 -9.82
CA PHE A 110 9.82 16.20 -8.37
C PHE A 110 8.99 17.30 -7.71
N ILE A 111 9.17 18.55 -8.11
CA ILE A 111 8.41 19.69 -7.58
C ILE A 111 6.93 19.55 -7.91
N SER A 112 6.57 19.14 -9.14
CA SER A 112 5.17 18.95 -9.52
C SER A 112 4.47 17.91 -8.61
N LEU A 113 5.16 16.82 -8.26
CA LEU A 113 4.69 15.81 -7.33
C LEU A 113 4.52 16.36 -5.91
N VAL A 114 5.53 17.07 -5.40
CA VAL A 114 5.51 17.65 -4.05
C VAL A 114 4.36 18.65 -3.92
N ILE A 115 4.18 19.56 -4.89
CA ILE A 115 3.08 20.54 -4.90
C ILE A 115 1.72 19.82 -4.98
N SER A 116 1.59 18.80 -5.83
CA SER A 116 0.35 18.05 -5.98
C SER A 116 -0.08 17.41 -4.65
N ILE A 117 0.86 16.87 -3.88
CA ILE A 117 0.57 16.20 -2.61
C ILE A 117 0.43 17.20 -1.46
N PHE A 118 1.21 18.29 -1.49
CA PHE A 118 1.06 19.40 -0.55
C PHE A 118 -0.33 20.03 -0.60
N SER A 119 -1.00 20.01 -1.77
CA SER A 119 -2.39 20.44 -1.87
C SER A 119 -3.37 19.63 -1.00
N PHE A 120 -3.07 18.35 -0.71
CA PHE A 120 -3.86 17.54 0.23
C PHE A 120 -3.58 17.94 1.68
N LEU A 121 -2.34 18.30 2.01
CA LEU A 121 -1.98 18.81 3.33
C LEU A 121 -2.69 20.14 3.62
N LEU A 122 -2.82 21.03 2.63
CA LEU A 122 -3.57 22.27 2.78
C LEU A 122 -5.05 22.05 3.14
N ILE A 123 -5.67 20.94 2.70
CA ILE A 123 -7.06 20.59 3.06
C ILE A 123 -7.18 20.23 4.54
N SER A 124 -6.13 19.66 5.13
CA SER A 124 -6.09 19.31 6.55
C SER A 124 -5.77 20.50 7.47
N PHE A 125 -5.24 21.60 6.92
CA PHE A 125 -4.79 22.74 7.70
C PHE A 125 -5.90 23.39 8.55
N PRO A 126 -7.13 23.64 8.04
CA PRO A 126 -8.20 24.18 8.87
C PRO A 126 -8.59 23.25 10.02
N ALA A 127 -8.58 21.93 9.81
CA ALA A 127 -8.84 20.96 10.88
C ALA A 127 -7.75 20.99 11.97
N MET A 128 -6.48 21.13 11.59
CA MET A 128 -5.38 21.30 12.54
C MET A 128 -5.51 22.59 13.34
N TYR A 129 -5.93 23.68 12.69
CA TYR A 129 -6.17 24.96 13.35
C TYR A 129 -7.34 24.87 14.34
N LEU A 130 -8.43 24.17 14.00
CA LEU A 130 -9.52 23.91 14.94
C LEU A 130 -9.05 23.10 16.15
N ALA A 131 -8.20 22.09 15.95
CA ALA A 131 -7.61 21.33 17.05
C ALA A 131 -6.76 22.21 17.97
N TYR A 132 -6.04 23.20 17.42
CA TYR A 132 -5.29 24.18 18.21
C TYR A 132 -6.18 25.06 19.08
N LEU A 133 -7.31 25.54 18.55
CA LEU A 133 -8.26 26.37 19.30
C LEU A 133 -8.85 25.65 20.53
N LEU A 134 -8.94 24.32 20.50
CA LEU A 134 -9.40 23.50 21.63
C LEU A 134 -8.37 23.38 22.77
N GLY A 135 -7.16 23.93 22.59
CA GLY A 135 -6.12 23.97 23.61
C GLY A 135 -5.37 22.66 23.81
N GLY A 136 -4.40 22.67 24.73
CA GLY A 136 -3.51 21.53 25.02
C GLY A 136 -2.35 21.36 24.03
N LEU A 137 -2.10 22.38 23.20
CA LEU A 137 -1.09 22.38 22.14
C LEU A 137 -0.28 23.68 22.15
N THR A 138 1.04 23.56 21.98
CA THR A 138 1.93 24.70 21.72
C THR A 138 1.95 25.01 20.22
N ASN A 139 2.08 26.28 19.82
CA ASN A 139 2.19 26.70 18.41
C ASN A 139 3.30 25.93 17.67
N LYS A 140 4.40 25.65 18.38
CA LYS A 140 5.53 24.84 17.92
C LYS A 140 5.09 23.46 17.42
N LYS A 141 4.14 22.79 18.10
CA LYS A 141 3.71 21.42 17.77
C LYS A 141 3.02 21.33 16.40
N ILE A 142 2.22 22.34 16.04
CA ILE A 142 1.56 22.41 14.72
C ILE A 142 2.62 22.56 13.63
N LEU A 143 3.59 23.47 13.84
CA LEU A 143 4.66 23.68 12.88
C LEU A 143 5.51 22.41 12.69
N ILE A 144 5.83 21.71 13.78
CA ILE A 144 6.52 20.40 13.74
C ILE A 144 5.68 19.38 12.94
N SER A 145 4.37 19.32 13.15
CA SER A 145 3.50 18.36 12.44
C SER A 145 3.48 18.60 10.93
N LEU A 146 3.41 19.86 10.49
CA LEU A 146 3.44 20.24 9.08
C LEU A 146 4.82 20.00 8.46
N TYR A 147 5.88 20.34 9.20
CA TYR A 147 7.25 20.13 8.74
C TYR A 147 7.58 18.64 8.61
N ALA A 148 7.20 17.82 9.59
CA ALA A 148 7.34 16.38 9.54
C ALA A 148 6.61 15.79 8.32
N GLN A 149 5.34 16.16 8.09
CA GLN A 149 4.58 15.73 6.91
C GLN A 149 5.26 16.17 5.60
N PHE A 150 5.73 17.40 5.52
CA PHE A 150 6.47 17.88 4.35
C PHE A 150 7.71 17.03 4.06
N LEU A 151 8.51 16.71 5.08
CA LEU A 151 9.69 15.87 4.93
C LEU A 151 9.35 14.43 4.50
N THR A 152 8.26 13.86 5.03
CA THR A 152 7.79 12.55 4.54
C THR A 152 7.45 12.59 3.06
N VAL A 153 6.79 13.66 2.59
CA VAL A 153 6.45 13.83 1.18
C VAL A 153 7.71 13.91 0.33
N VAL A 154 8.69 14.73 0.73
CA VAL A 154 9.98 14.86 0.03
C VAL A 154 10.69 13.51 -0.08
N GLN A 155 10.82 12.78 1.03
CA GLN A 155 11.56 11.51 1.07
C GLN A 155 10.85 10.41 0.26
N VAL A 156 9.54 10.21 0.43
CA VAL A 156 8.78 9.21 -0.34
C VAL A 156 8.72 9.56 -1.83
N ALA A 157 8.59 10.85 -2.19
CA ALA A 157 8.59 11.28 -3.58
C ALA A 157 9.93 10.98 -4.27
N ALA A 158 11.05 11.22 -3.58
CA ALA A 158 12.39 10.93 -4.08
C ALA A 158 12.60 9.42 -4.32
N VAL A 159 12.20 8.59 -3.34
CA VAL A 159 12.25 7.12 -3.47
C VAL A 159 11.39 6.63 -4.64
N GLY A 160 10.18 7.17 -4.80
CA GLY A 160 9.30 6.78 -5.91
C GLY A 160 9.84 7.17 -7.28
N LEU A 161 10.40 8.37 -7.43
CA LEU A 161 11.06 8.79 -8.66
C LEU A 161 12.28 7.92 -8.99
N PHE A 162 13.09 7.56 -7.99
CA PHE A 162 14.22 6.65 -8.17
C PHE A 162 13.79 5.32 -8.79
N PHE A 163 12.78 4.66 -8.20
CA PHE A 163 12.26 3.40 -8.75
C PHE A 163 11.52 3.60 -10.08
N SER A 164 10.91 4.75 -10.30
CA SER A 164 10.31 5.10 -11.59
C SER A 164 11.37 5.21 -12.70
N CYS A 165 12.57 5.70 -12.40
CA CYS A 165 13.71 5.74 -13.32
C CYS A 165 14.37 4.38 -13.49
N TYR A 166 14.45 3.57 -12.44
CA TYR A 166 15.07 2.24 -12.48
C TYR A 166 14.23 1.20 -13.24
N CYS A 167 12.92 1.14 -12.97
CA CYS A 167 12.04 0.11 -13.53
C CYS A 167 11.59 0.42 -14.96
N LYS A 168 11.24 -0.65 -15.71
CA LYS A 168 10.74 -0.58 -17.09
C LYS A 168 9.22 -0.39 -17.17
N THR A 169 8.48 -0.89 -16.18
CA THR A 169 7.01 -0.85 -16.13
C THR A 169 6.54 -0.20 -14.83
N SER A 170 5.39 0.49 -14.88
CA SER A 170 4.82 1.20 -13.73
C SER A 170 4.48 0.25 -12.59
N ILE A 171 3.99 -0.95 -12.91
CA ILE A 171 3.67 -2.00 -11.92
C ILE A 171 4.90 -2.36 -11.07
N LYS A 172 6.05 -2.58 -11.72
CA LYS A 172 7.29 -2.94 -11.00
C LYS A 172 7.81 -1.78 -10.16
N ALA A 173 7.71 -0.54 -10.68
CA ALA A 173 8.10 0.65 -9.94
C ALA A 173 7.25 0.82 -8.67
N ILE A 174 5.92 0.76 -8.79
CA ILE A 174 4.99 0.89 -7.66
C ILE A 174 5.33 -0.13 -6.57
N MET A 175 5.51 -1.40 -6.96
CA MET A 175 5.84 -2.46 -6.01
C MET A 175 7.17 -2.21 -5.31
N ALA A 176 8.21 -1.83 -6.06
CA ALA A 176 9.52 -1.52 -5.48
C ALA A 176 9.46 -0.32 -4.51
N THR A 177 8.71 0.73 -4.86
CA THR A 177 8.52 1.90 -3.99
C THR A 177 7.79 1.54 -2.70
N TYR A 178 6.75 0.71 -2.75
CA TYR A 178 6.07 0.26 -1.53
C TYR A 178 6.96 -0.62 -0.66
N ILE A 179 7.67 -1.60 -1.24
CA ILE A 179 8.58 -2.48 -0.48
C ILE A 179 9.67 -1.65 0.20
N TRP A 180 10.27 -0.72 -0.53
CA TRP A 180 11.31 0.13 0.01
C TRP A 180 10.79 1.14 1.03
N GLY A 181 9.58 1.69 0.80
CA GLY A 181 8.88 2.51 1.78
C GLY A 181 8.64 1.73 3.07
N PHE A 182 8.08 0.52 2.99
CA PHE A 182 7.90 -0.31 4.19
C PHE A 182 9.24 -0.64 4.86
N ALA A 183 10.28 -0.97 4.11
CA ALA A 183 11.60 -1.21 4.67
C ALA A 183 12.11 0.04 5.43
N LEU A 184 12.15 1.22 4.81
CA LEU A 184 12.66 2.42 5.47
C LEU A 184 11.84 2.85 6.69
N TYR A 185 10.51 2.88 6.56
CA TYR A 185 9.66 3.51 7.57
C TYR A 185 9.30 2.60 8.74
N ILE A 186 9.69 1.32 8.70
CA ILE A 186 9.40 0.34 9.77
C ILE A 186 10.68 -0.31 10.31
N PHE A 187 11.68 -0.55 9.46
CA PHE A 187 12.94 -1.16 9.90
C PHE A 187 13.71 -0.27 10.88
N PHE A 188 13.71 1.05 10.67
CA PHE A 188 14.41 2.00 11.54
C PHE A 188 13.73 2.17 12.91
N PRO A 189 12.40 2.41 13.01
CA PRO A 189 11.77 2.46 14.31
C PRO A 189 11.79 1.11 15.05
N PHE A 190 11.87 0.01 14.30
CA PHE A 190 12.10 -1.30 14.89
C PHE A 190 13.45 -1.39 15.59
N PHE A 191 14.53 -0.87 15.00
CA PHE A 191 15.89 -0.95 15.56
C PHE A 191 16.06 -0.12 16.85
N GLU A 192 15.27 0.96 17.03
CA GLU A 192 15.21 1.78 18.25
C GLU A 192 14.90 0.95 19.50
N ILE A 193 14.02 -0.04 19.37
CA ILE A 193 13.48 -0.74 20.54
C ILE A 193 14.40 -1.88 21.01
N PHE A 194 15.37 -2.30 20.18
CA PHE A 194 16.31 -3.38 20.52
C PHE A 194 17.58 -2.87 21.19
N ASP A 195 18.12 -1.76 20.70
CA ASP A 195 19.27 -1.11 21.31
C ASP A 195 18.80 0.22 21.87
N ASN A 196 18.75 0.37 23.21
CA ASN A 196 18.49 1.65 23.91
C ASN A 196 19.45 2.80 23.49
N VAL A 197 20.39 2.53 22.59
CA VAL A 197 21.36 3.45 21.97
C VAL A 197 20.83 4.04 20.64
N SER A 198 19.75 3.50 20.07
CA SER A 198 19.32 3.75 18.68
C SER A 198 18.28 4.87 18.48
N TYR A 199 17.86 5.57 19.55
CA TYR A 199 16.87 6.68 19.46
C TYR A 199 17.26 7.75 18.42
N TYR A 200 18.57 8.00 18.28
CA TYR A 200 19.07 8.96 17.30
C TYR A 200 18.83 8.54 15.85
N LEU A 201 18.89 7.24 15.51
CA LEU A 201 18.72 6.78 14.12
C LEU A 201 17.26 6.83 13.66
N GLU A 202 16.30 6.54 14.55
CA GLU A 202 14.87 6.64 14.25
C GLU A 202 14.47 8.09 14.02
N ILE A 203 14.80 9.00 14.95
CA ILE A 203 14.57 10.44 14.77
C ILE A 203 15.18 10.91 13.44
N VAL A 204 16.40 10.48 13.13
CA VAL A 204 17.14 10.98 11.97
C VAL A 204 16.63 10.48 10.62
N MET A 205 16.03 9.28 10.54
CA MET A 205 15.66 8.64 9.26
C MET A 205 14.15 8.45 9.05
N PHE A 206 13.34 8.58 10.10
CA PHE A 206 11.89 8.38 10.08
C PHE A 206 11.16 9.71 10.37
N PRO A 207 10.89 10.56 9.35
CA PRO A 207 10.27 11.86 9.58
C PRO A 207 8.93 11.84 10.33
N PRO A 208 8.06 10.80 10.25
CA PRO A 208 6.85 10.79 11.05
C PRO A 208 7.09 10.81 12.57
N ALA A 209 8.22 10.26 13.05
CA ALA A 209 8.57 10.26 14.47
C ALA A 209 8.91 11.65 15.03
N PHE A 210 9.28 12.62 14.16
CA PHE A 210 9.52 13.99 14.61
C PHE A 210 8.31 14.60 15.30
N TYR A 211 7.10 14.21 14.90
CA TYR A 211 5.90 14.65 15.61
C TYR A 211 5.95 14.29 17.10
N TYR A 212 6.44 13.10 17.46
CA TYR A 212 6.49 12.64 18.84
C TYR A 212 7.71 13.19 19.59
N TYR A 213 8.89 13.19 18.97
CA TYR A 213 10.15 13.43 19.69
C TYR A 213 10.79 14.79 19.47
N LEU A 214 10.59 15.44 18.31
CA LEU A 214 11.38 16.63 17.94
C LEU A 214 11.22 17.79 18.93
N ASP A 215 10.05 17.90 19.57
CA ASP A 215 9.78 18.94 20.57
C ASP A 215 10.67 18.81 21.82
N SER A 216 11.02 17.56 22.20
CA SER A 216 11.86 17.24 23.35
C SER A 216 13.35 17.47 23.10
N TYR A 217 13.80 17.36 21.85
CA TYR A 217 15.23 17.39 21.49
C TYR A 217 15.68 18.68 20.81
N ALA A 218 14.77 19.44 20.20
CA ALA A 218 15.10 20.68 19.51
C ALA A 218 14.42 21.85 20.22
N SER A 219 15.23 22.69 20.85
CA SER A 219 14.81 23.93 21.51
C SER A 219 14.60 25.07 20.49
N GLY A 220 15.42 25.09 19.42
CA GLY A 220 15.39 26.13 18.38
C GLY A 220 15.22 25.61 16.94
N PRO A 221 14.88 26.50 15.97
CA PRO A 221 14.71 26.12 14.57
C PRO A 221 15.96 25.50 13.92
N TRP A 222 17.15 26.01 14.25
CA TRP A 222 18.41 25.49 13.70
C TRP A 222 18.70 24.05 14.14
N GLU A 223 18.39 23.71 15.40
CA GLU A 223 18.50 22.35 15.90
C GLU A 223 17.50 21.43 15.19
N MET A 224 16.27 21.89 14.97
CA MET A 224 15.29 21.14 14.16
C MET A 224 15.84 20.85 12.78
N PHE A 225 16.37 21.86 12.09
CA PHE A 225 16.98 21.66 10.78
C PHE A 225 18.14 20.65 10.82
N ALA A 226 19.01 20.73 11.84
CA ALA A 226 20.14 19.82 12.02
C ALA A 226 19.69 18.35 12.11
N TYR A 227 18.66 18.04 12.90
CA TYR A 227 18.12 16.67 12.99
C TYR A 227 17.52 16.15 11.67
N THR A 228 17.13 17.06 10.78
CA THR A 228 16.51 16.69 9.49
C THR A 228 17.50 16.60 8.33
N ILE A 229 18.77 16.98 8.53
CA ILE A 229 19.83 16.91 7.51
C ILE A 229 19.89 15.52 6.84
N PRO A 230 19.84 14.40 7.57
CA PRO A 230 20.03 13.10 6.93
C PRO A 230 18.85 12.68 6.05
N ILE A 231 17.64 13.18 6.30
CA ILE A 231 16.49 13.00 5.41
C ILE A 231 16.73 13.72 4.09
N TRP A 232 17.21 14.98 4.14
CA TRP A 232 17.58 15.73 2.95
C TRP A 232 18.70 15.05 2.17
N ILE A 233 19.72 14.54 2.85
CA ILE A 233 20.80 13.75 2.23
C ILE A 233 20.23 12.49 1.56
N SER A 234 19.34 11.74 2.25
CA SER A 234 18.74 10.54 1.70
C SER A 234 17.93 10.84 0.43
N ALA A 235 17.11 11.89 0.45
CA ALA A 235 16.33 12.34 -0.70
C ALA A 235 17.23 12.76 -1.86
N ALA A 236 18.30 13.51 -1.58
CA ALA A 236 19.29 13.91 -2.57
C ALA A 236 19.99 12.70 -3.21
N LEU A 237 20.40 11.70 -2.41
CA LEU A 237 21.00 10.46 -2.92
C LEU A 237 20.04 9.70 -3.84
N PHE A 238 18.76 9.57 -3.48
CA PHE A 238 17.75 8.95 -4.36
C PHE A 238 17.55 9.73 -5.66
N LEU A 239 17.53 11.06 -5.62
CA LEU A 239 17.42 11.89 -6.82
C LEU A 239 18.67 11.80 -7.71
N LEU A 240 19.86 11.74 -7.13
CA LEU A 240 21.11 11.52 -7.88
C LEU A 240 21.12 10.13 -8.52
N GLY A 241 20.66 9.10 -7.81
CA GLY A 241 20.46 7.76 -8.37
C GLY A 241 19.44 7.77 -9.51
N ALA A 242 18.33 8.50 -9.36
CA ALA A 242 17.31 8.65 -10.41
C ALA A 242 17.89 9.30 -11.67
N ARG A 243 18.72 10.33 -11.51
CA ARG A 243 19.47 10.99 -12.59
C ARG A 243 20.39 10.01 -13.32
N HIS A 244 21.17 9.23 -12.57
CA HIS A 244 22.09 8.25 -13.16
C HIS A 244 21.32 7.23 -14.03
N PHE A 245 20.20 6.71 -13.54
CA PHE A 245 19.37 5.76 -14.30
C PHE A 245 18.67 6.39 -15.51
N LEU A 246 18.30 7.67 -15.44
CA LEU A 246 17.69 8.39 -16.56
C LEU A 246 18.70 8.62 -17.70
N ILE A 247 19.94 9.01 -17.37
CA ILE A 247 21.02 9.22 -18.36
C ILE A 247 21.46 7.90 -19.00
N THR A 248 21.53 6.82 -18.23
CA THR A 248 21.95 5.50 -18.74
C THR A 248 20.83 4.75 -19.48
N TYR A 249 19.59 5.26 -19.45
CA TYR A 249 18.44 4.61 -20.08
C TYR A 249 18.59 4.38 -21.60
N PRO A 250 19.00 5.38 -22.43
CA PRO A 250 19.14 5.20 -23.88
C PRO A 250 20.21 4.16 -24.23
N GLN A 251 21.32 4.15 -23.48
CA GLN A 251 22.42 3.21 -23.67
C GLN A 251 21.99 1.76 -23.38
N ARG A 252 21.11 1.55 -22.38
CA ARG A 252 20.55 0.21 -22.07
C ARG A 252 19.59 -0.31 -23.14
N MET A 253 18.90 0.57 -23.86
CA MET A 253 18.04 0.18 -24.98
C MET A 253 18.88 -0.23 -26.20
N ASN A 254 19.99 0.47 -26.47
CA ASN A 254 20.86 0.20 -27.62
C ASN A 254 21.76 -1.04 -27.45
N LYS A 255 22.03 -1.50 -26.22
CA LYS A 255 22.92 -2.65 -25.95
C LYS A 255 22.36 -4.04 -26.31
N LYS A 256 21.16 -4.15 -26.86
CA LYS A 256 20.73 -5.38 -27.53
C LYS A 256 21.00 -5.23 -29.01
N PRO A 257 22.08 -5.81 -29.57
CA PRO A 257 22.19 -5.90 -31.03
C PRO A 257 20.99 -6.72 -31.51
N MET A 258 20.08 -6.05 -32.21
CA MET A 258 18.88 -6.64 -32.80
C MET A 258 19.26 -7.85 -33.70
N ALA A 259 20.46 -7.84 -34.28
CA ALA A 259 21.02 -8.92 -35.07
C ALA A 259 21.29 -10.22 -34.30
N GLN A 260 21.65 -10.18 -33.01
CA GLN A 260 22.03 -11.38 -32.27
C GLN A 260 20.81 -12.13 -31.73
N LYS A 261 19.73 -11.40 -31.39
CA LYS A 261 18.47 -12.00 -30.95
C LYS A 261 17.71 -12.70 -32.09
N VAL A 262 17.79 -12.18 -33.31
CA VAL A 262 17.22 -12.83 -34.50
C VAL A 262 17.97 -14.12 -34.82
N ARG A 263 19.29 -14.18 -34.60
CA ARG A 263 20.10 -15.39 -34.86
C ARG A 263 19.80 -16.55 -33.90
N ASP A 264 19.47 -16.25 -32.64
CA ASP A 264 19.15 -17.27 -31.63
C ASP A 264 17.70 -17.80 -31.74
N ASP A 265 16.74 -16.99 -32.21
CA ASP A 265 15.32 -17.38 -32.33
C ASP A 265 15.04 -18.31 -33.53
N PHE A 266 15.96 -18.42 -34.51
CA PHE A 266 15.81 -19.32 -35.68
C PHE A 266 16.29 -20.76 -35.45
N HIS A 267 16.81 -21.10 -34.27
CA HIS A 267 16.92 -22.50 -33.90
C HIS A 267 15.51 -23.02 -33.61
N ILE A 268 14.85 -23.54 -34.66
CA ILE A 268 13.64 -24.35 -34.55
C ILE A 268 14.01 -25.60 -33.76
N VAL A 269 14.04 -25.48 -32.44
CA VAL A 269 14.13 -26.62 -31.56
C VAL A 269 12.82 -27.37 -31.75
N LYS A 270 12.85 -28.45 -32.54
CA LYS A 270 11.80 -29.48 -32.60
C LYS A 270 11.73 -30.19 -31.24
N ARG A 271 11.38 -29.47 -30.18
CA ARG A 271 10.97 -30.07 -28.92
C ARG A 271 9.61 -30.71 -29.20
N LYS A 272 9.52 -32.04 -29.04
CA LYS A 272 8.23 -32.71 -28.85
C LYS A 272 7.49 -31.94 -27.76
N VAL A 273 6.51 -31.13 -28.15
CA VAL A 273 5.70 -30.40 -27.19
C VAL A 273 4.84 -31.46 -26.50
N PRO A 274 5.00 -31.72 -25.19
CA PRO A 274 4.15 -32.68 -24.51
C PRO A 274 2.69 -32.27 -24.68
N HIS A 275 1.76 -33.22 -24.71
CA HIS A 275 0.32 -32.91 -24.69
C HIS A 275 -0.02 -32.21 -23.36
N ILE A 276 -0.04 -30.89 -23.37
CA ILE A 276 -0.34 -30.06 -22.21
C ILE A 276 -1.87 -29.89 -22.13
N ARG A 277 -2.51 -30.56 -21.17
CA ARG A 277 -3.97 -30.45 -20.94
C ARG A 277 -4.46 -29.02 -20.65
N LEU A 278 -3.62 -28.19 -20.03
CA LEU A 278 -3.92 -26.80 -19.63
C LEU A 278 -2.84 -25.84 -20.13
N PRO A 279 -2.89 -25.44 -21.42
CA PRO A 279 -1.78 -24.74 -22.08
C PRO A 279 -1.48 -23.37 -21.49
N ILE A 280 -2.51 -22.60 -21.13
CA ILE A 280 -2.34 -21.25 -20.57
C ILE A 280 -1.75 -21.34 -19.16
N LEU A 281 -2.26 -22.27 -18.34
CA LEU A 281 -1.75 -22.48 -16.98
C LEU A 281 -0.28 -22.94 -16.99
N TRP A 282 0.09 -23.79 -17.95
CA TRP A 282 1.47 -24.19 -18.15
C TRP A 282 2.35 -23.02 -18.60
N ARG A 283 1.90 -22.20 -19.56
CA ARG A 283 2.61 -20.99 -20.03
C ARG A 283 2.89 -20.00 -18.90
N GLU A 284 1.90 -19.74 -18.06
CA GLU A 284 2.03 -18.85 -16.89
C GLU A 284 2.94 -19.46 -15.81
N GLY A 285 3.02 -20.80 -15.74
CA GLY A 285 3.88 -21.54 -14.83
C GLY A 285 5.34 -21.63 -15.27
N SER A 286 5.60 -21.82 -16.57
CA SER A 286 6.94 -22.03 -17.13
C SER A 286 7.74 -20.73 -17.28
N HIS A 287 7.07 -19.61 -17.54
CA HIS A 287 7.70 -18.29 -17.65
C HIS A 287 7.59 -17.42 -16.38
N SER A 288 7.11 -17.97 -15.26
CA SER A 288 7.11 -17.28 -13.97
C SER A 288 8.56 -16.96 -13.57
N SER A 289 8.93 -15.67 -13.62
CA SER A 289 10.28 -15.12 -13.37
C SER A 289 10.86 -15.36 -11.97
N TRP A 290 10.20 -16.16 -11.14
CA TRP A 290 10.69 -16.61 -9.84
C TRP A 290 10.66 -18.15 -9.84
N PRO A 291 11.84 -18.82 -9.87
CA PRO A 291 11.89 -20.27 -9.69
C PRO A 291 11.30 -20.63 -8.32
N PHE A 292 10.72 -21.83 -8.22
CA PHE A 292 10.12 -22.35 -6.99
C PHE A 292 11.08 -22.26 -5.79
N ALA A 293 12.38 -22.50 -6.04
CA ALA A 293 13.45 -22.35 -5.07
C ALA A 293 13.64 -20.90 -4.55
N ALA A 294 13.51 -19.87 -5.39
CA ALA A 294 13.64 -18.47 -4.97
C ALA A 294 12.42 -18.00 -4.14
N LYS A 295 11.24 -18.55 -4.42
CA LYS A 295 10.03 -18.32 -3.61
C LYS A 295 10.20 -18.93 -2.22
N ILE A 296 10.62 -20.19 -2.17
CA ILE A 296 10.88 -20.90 -0.91
C ILE A 296 12.02 -20.22 -0.14
N PHE A 297 13.08 -19.76 -0.79
CA PHE A 297 14.19 -19.05 -0.16
C PHE A 297 13.77 -17.69 0.43
N PHE A 298 12.89 -16.93 -0.23
CA PHE A 298 12.33 -15.70 0.35
C PHE A 298 11.38 -15.98 1.51
N ILE A 299 10.58 -17.05 1.40
CA ILE A 299 9.63 -17.48 2.44
C ILE A 299 10.40 -18.00 3.67
N LEU A 300 11.37 -18.89 3.48
CA LEU A 300 12.28 -19.36 4.52
C LEU A 300 13.16 -18.22 5.04
N GLY A 301 13.65 -17.31 4.20
CA GLY A 301 14.46 -16.18 4.63
C GLY A 301 13.67 -15.19 5.51
N ALA A 302 12.40 -14.95 5.19
CA ALA A 302 11.50 -14.16 6.03
C ALA A 302 11.14 -14.91 7.33
N VAL A 303 10.88 -16.22 7.26
CA VAL A 303 10.56 -17.04 8.44
C VAL A 303 11.77 -17.26 9.34
N ILE A 304 12.97 -17.46 8.80
CA ILE A 304 14.25 -17.55 9.51
C ILE A 304 14.64 -16.17 10.04
N GLY A 305 14.42 -15.10 9.28
CA GLY A 305 14.61 -13.73 9.77
C GLY A 305 13.75 -13.49 10.99
N VAL A 306 12.43 -13.65 10.87
CA VAL A 306 11.48 -13.53 12.00
C VAL A 306 11.82 -14.52 13.13
N GLY A 307 12.33 -15.70 12.79
CA GLY A 307 12.78 -16.72 13.72
C GLY A 307 13.98 -16.33 14.56
N PHE A 308 15.00 -15.81 13.89
CA PHE A 308 16.21 -15.25 14.48
C PHE A 308 15.88 -14.02 15.33
N PHE A 309 14.91 -13.20 14.91
CA PHE A 309 14.40 -12.07 15.68
C PHE A 309 13.66 -12.52 16.96
N GLY A 310 12.93 -13.64 16.93
CA GLY A 310 12.29 -14.22 18.12
C GLY A 310 13.27 -14.71 19.19
N SER A 311 14.49 -15.07 18.80
CA SER A 311 15.56 -15.51 19.71
C SER A 311 16.38 -14.38 20.35
N LEU A 312 16.19 -13.11 19.96
CA LEU A 312 16.98 -12.01 20.50
C LEU A 312 16.59 -11.67 21.96
N PRO A 313 17.56 -11.36 22.83
CA PRO A 313 17.34 -11.12 24.25
C PRO A 313 16.85 -9.67 24.54
N SER A 314 15.56 -9.38 24.35
CA SER A 314 14.93 -8.09 24.76
C SER A 314 14.02 -8.23 26.00
N SER A 315 13.77 -7.14 26.73
CA SER A 315 12.93 -7.13 27.94
C SER A 315 11.52 -7.69 27.67
N ARG A 316 11.00 -8.51 28.59
CA ARG A 316 9.85 -9.43 28.40
C ARG A 316 8.49 -8.78 28.01
N GLY A 317 8.36 -7.44 28.03
CA GLY A 317 7.09 -6.73 27.84
C GLY A 317 6.67 -6.48 26.39
N ASN A 318 7.58 -5.99 25.53
CA ASN A 318 7.20 -5.42 24.23
C ASN A 318 7.28 -6.41 23.05
N ARG A 319 7.81 -7.63 23.25
CA ARG A 319 8.12 -8.58 22.14
C ARG A 319 6.91 -9.01 21.31
N HIS A 320 5.74 -9.15 21.92
CA HIS A 320 4.51 -9.60 21.24
C HIS A 320 3.97 -8.53 20.27
N GLU A 321 3.94 -7.28 20.70
CA GLU A 321 3.45 -6.15 19.90
C GLU A 321 4.28 -6.03 18.61
N PHE A 322 5.59 -6.23 18.68
CA PHE A 322 6.45 -6.26 17.48
C PHE A 322 6.18 -7.41 16.54
N ALA A 323 6.03 -8.61 17.08
CA ALA A 323 5.78 -9.78 16.24
C ALA A 323 4.43 -9.66 15.51
N MET A 324 3.44 -9.00 16.13
CA MET A 324 2.15 -8.65 15.51
C MET A 324 2.29 -7.57 14.43
N ILE A 325 3.09 -6.53 14.69
CA ILE A 325 3.40 -5.49 13.71
C ILE A 325 4.08 -6.09 12.46
N ILE A 326 5.08 -6.95 12.64
CA ILE A 326 5.74 -7.66 11.53
C ILE A 326 4.75 -8.51 10.74
N TYR A 327 3.87 -9.25 11.44
CA TYR A 327 2.84 -10.05 10.79
C TYR A 327 1.87 -9.18 9.98
N PHE A 328 1.41 -8.05 10.52
CA PHE A 328 0.56 -7.09 9.81
C PHE A 328 1.21 -6.60 8.51
N PHE A 329 2.51 -6.28 8.55
CA PHE A 329 3.22 -5.80 7.38
C PHE A 329 3.45 -6.88 6.33
N ALA A 330 3.79 -8.11 6.75
CA ALA A 330 3.85 -9.24 5.83
C ALA A 330 2.50 -9.42 5.11
N LEU A 331 1.39 -9.26 5.84
CA LEU A 331 0.03 -9.27 5.31
C LEU A 331 -0.20 -8.15 4.29
N ALA A 332 0.16 -6.90 4.63
CA ALA A 332 -0.02 -5.74 3.77
C ALA A 332 0.81 -5.83 2.47
N ILE A 333 2.07 -6.26 2.56
CA ILE A 333 2.94 -6.45 1.40
C ILE A 333 2.37 -7.56 0.51
N CYS A 334 2.04 -8.71 1.09
CA CYS A 334 1.45 -9.82 0.35
C CYS A 334 0.13 -9.42 -0.33
N ALA A 335 -0.72 -8.65 0.34
CA ALA A 335 -1.96 -8.11 -0.22
C ALA A 335 -1.65 -7.23 -1.44
N LEU A 336 -0.72 -6.28 -1.35
CA LEU A 336 -0.30 -5.45 -2.49
C LEU A 336 0.24 -6.26 -3.67
N PHE A 337 1.04 -7.30 -3.42
CA PHE A 337 1.53 -8.19 -4.47
C PHE A 337 0.39 -8.93 -5.16
N LEU A 338 -0.55 -9.48 -4.39
CA LEU A 338 -1.69 -10.18 -4.93
C LEU A 338 -2.58 -9.26 -5.75
N THR A 339 -2.77 -8.02 -5.31
CA THR A 339 -3.68 -7.07 -5.97
C THR A 339 -3.12 -6.64 -7.31
N MET A 340 -1.85 -6.25 -7.35
CA MET A 340 -1.17 -5.88 -8.60
C MET A 340 -1.17 -7.06 -9.58
N ARG A 341 -0.92 -8.29 -9.10
CA ARG A 341 -0.95 -9.47 -9.97
C ARG A 341 -2.35 -9.78 -10.49
N SER A 342 -3.37 -9.71 -9.64
CA SER A 342 -4.76 -10.07 -9.99
C SER A 342 -5.40 -9.07 -10.95
N VAL A 343 -5.20 -7.77 -10.74
CA VAL A 343 -5.76 -6.71 -11.59
C VAL A 343 -5.13 -6.72 -12.99
N THR A 344 -3.83 -6.99 -13.08
CA THR A 344 -3.07 -6.82 -14.32
C THR A 344 -3.05 -8.06 -15.22
N LEU A 345 -3.68 -9.16 -14.81
CA LEU A 345 -3.69 -10.44 -15.54
C LEU A 345 -4.07 -10.31 -17.01
N PHE A 346 -5.15 -9.58 -17.28
CA PHE A 346 -5.68 -9.40 -18.62
C PHE A 346 -5.07 -8.17 -19.30
N GLN A 347 -4.78 -7.12 -18.52
CA GLN A 347 -4.14 -5.92 -19.05
C GLN A 347 -2.77 -6.19 -19.64
N ARG A 348 -2.03 -7.13 -19.04
CA ARG A 348 -0.72 -7.53 -19.54
C ARG A 348 -0.81 -8.14 -20.94
N GLU A 349 -1.79 -9.00 -21.19
CA GLU A 349 -2.01 -9.60 -22.50
C GLU A 349 -2.41 -8.56 -23.54
N ILE A 350 -3.28 -7.61 -23.15
CA ILE A 350 -3.71 -6.51 -24.03
C ILE A 350 -2.53 -5.61 -24.37
N LYS A 351 -1.71 -5.22 -23.39
CA LYS A 351 -0.50 -4.42 -23.62
C LYS A 351 0.56 -5.14 -24.45
N GLN A 352 0.53 -6.48 -24.48
CA GLN A 352 1.48 -7.32 -25.23
C GLN A 352 0.93 -7.76 -26.59
N GLU A 353 -0.27 -7.30 -26.99
CA GLU A 353 -0.93 -7.69 -28.25
C GLU A 353 -1.15 -9.22 -28.39
N THR A 354 -1.09 -9.95 -27.29
CA THR A 354 -1.33 -11.41 -27.24
C THR A 354 -2.78 -11.74 -26.94
N TRP A 355 -3.59 -10.73 -26.59
CA TRP A 355 -5.00 -10.90 -26.28
C TRP A 355 -5.81 -11.38 -27.49
N ASP A 356 -5.60 -10.79 -28.66
CA ASP A 356 -6.36 -11.15 -29.87
C ASP A 356 -5.98 -12.56 -30.34
N VAL A 357 -4.69 -12.93 -30.23
CA VAL A 357 -4.21 -14.29 -30.50
C VAL A 357 -4.83 -15.33 -29.54
N LEU A 358 -5.06 -14.98 -28.28
CA LEU A 358 -5.76 -15.86 -27.34
C LEU A 358 -7.23 -16.06 -27.73
N LEU A 359 -7.88 -15.02 -28.26
CA LEU A 359 -9.27 -15.09 -28.70
C LEU A 359 -9.44 -15.88 -30.00
N THR A 360 -8.41 -16.01 -30.83
CA THR A 360 -8.45 -16.86 -32.03
C THR A 360 -8.23 -18.35 -31.74
N THR A 361 -7.93 -18.73 -30.49
CA THR A 361 -7.76 -20.14 -30.14
C THR A 361 -9.10 -20.86 -30.05
N THR A 362 -9.13 -22.17 -30.30
CA THR A 362 -10.33 -23.03 -30.20
C THR A 362 -10.83 -23.23 -28.76
N MET A 363 -10.32 -22.46 -27.80
CA MET A 363 -10.63 -22.60 -26.39
C MET A 363 -11.88 -21.80 -26.01
N THR A 364 -12.78 -22.41 -25.24
CA THR A 364 -13.95 -21.68 -24.73
C THR A 364 -13.52 -20.55 -23.79
N THR A 365 -14.23 -19.43 -23.82
CA THR A 365 -14.05 -18.27 -22.91
C THR A 365 -13.90 -18.68 -21.44
N ARG A 366 -14.75 -19.63 -20.99
CA ARG A 366 -14.73 -20.14 -19.62
C ARG A 366 -13.41 -20.85 -19.30
N SER A 367 -12.88 -21.64 -20.24
CA SER A 367 -11.61 -22.35 -20.07
C SER A 367 -10.41 -21.38 -20.01
N ILE A 368 -10.42 -20.31 -20.82
CA ILE A 368 -9.40 -19.26 -20.79
C ILE A 368 -9.40 -18.54 -19.44
N PHE A 369 -10.58 -18.11 -18.97
CA PHE A 369 -10.74 -17.44 -17.69
C PHE A 369 -10.24 -18.31 -16.52
N TRP A 370 -10.69 -19.56 -16.46
CA TRP A 370 -10.32 -20.47 -15.38
C TRP A 370 -8.81 -20.79 -15.36
N GLN A 371 -8.18 -21.00 -16.52
CA GLN A 371 -6.74 -21.25 -16.56
C GLN A 371 -5.93 -20.05 -16.08
N LYS A 372 -6.36 -18.82 -16.38
CA LYS A 372 -5.74 -17.60 -15.85
C LYS A 372 -6.02 -17.40 -14.36
N ALA A 373 -7.24 -17.66 -13.89
CA ALA A 373 -7.60 -17.61 -12.48
C ALA A 373 -6.76 -18.60 -11.66
N MET A 374 -6.57 -19.83 -12.16
CA MET A 374 -5.80 -20.88 -11.50
C MET A 374 -4.32 -20.51 -11.30
N ALA A 375 -3.74 -19.74 -12.22
CA ALA A 375 -2.37 -19.26 -12.06
C ALA A 375 -2.24 -18.30 -10.86
N VAL A 376 -3.26 -17.50 -10.60
CA VAL A 376 -3.31 -16.61 -9.42
C VAL A 376 -3.71 -17.34 -8.16
N THR A 377 -4.68 -18.26 -8.19
CA THR A 377 -5.03 -19.05 -6.99
C THR A 377 -3.83 -19.83 -6.45
N ARG A 378 -2.99 -20.42 -7.33
CA ARG A 378 -1.74 -21.05 -6.91
C ARG A 378 -0.82 -20.07 -6.16
N PHE A 379 -0.69 -18.85 -6.66
CA PHE A 379 0.10 -17.80 -6.01
C PHE A 379 -0.50 -17.36 -4.67
N THR A 380 -1.83 -17.19 -4.62
CA THR A 380 -2.59 -16.86 -3.41
C THR A 380 -2.36 -17.92 -2.32
N LEU A 381 -2.38 -19.20 -2.67
CA LEU A 381 -2.12 -20.30 -1.72
C LEU A 381 -0.71 -20.24 -1.14
N TYR A 382 0.32 -19.99 -1.97
CA TYR A 382 1.69 -19.84 -1.47
C TYR A 382 1.84 -18.68 -0.48
N ILE A 383 1.18 -17.55 -0.76
CA ILE A 383 1.14 -16.40 0.15
C ILE A 383 0.45 -16.78 1.47
N CYS A 384 -0.70 -17.46 1.41
CA CYS A 384 -1.43 -17.88 2.60
C CYS A 384 -0.57 -18.81 3.47
N ILE A 385 0.12 -19.78 2.85
CA ILE A 385 1.04 -20.69 3.55
C ILE A 385 2.18 -19.91 4.21
N LEU A 386 2.82 -18.96 3.52
CA LEU A 386 3.85 -18.10 4.12
C LEU A 386 3.33 -17.37 5.35
N LEU A 387 2.16 -16.73 5.25
CA LEU A 387 1.62 -15.91 6.33
C LEU A 387 1.22 -16.77 7.53
N LEU A 388 0.69 -17.97 7.25
CA LEU A 388 0.38 -18.95 8.27
C LEU A 388 1.61 -19.47 8.98
N CYS A 389 2.69 -19.75 8.26
CA CYS A 389 3.97 -20.12 8.88
C CYS A 389 4.48 -19.01 9.81
N ILE A 390 4.43 -17.75 9.37
CA ILE A 390 4.83 -16.59 10.19
C ILE A 390 3.95 -16.49 11.44
N TYR A 391 2.63 -16.66 11.31
CA TYR A 391 1.71 -16.59 12.44
C TYR A 391 1.88 -17.76 13.42
N THR A 392 2.08 -18.99 12.93
CA THR A 392 2.38 -20.16 13.78
C THR A 392 3.67 -19.98 14.54
N PHE A 393 4.70 -19.41 13.89
CA PHE A 393 5.97 -19.15 14.53
C PHE A 393 5.81 -18.11 15.65
N ASN A 394 5.04 -17.05 15.42
CA ASN A 394 4.72 -16.04 16.44
C ASN A 394 4.01 -16.68 17.65
N LEU A 395 2.97 -17.50 17.43
CA LEU A 395 2.29 -18.21 18.52
C LEU A 395 3.21 -19.16 19.29
N ALA A 396 4.10 -19.89 18.59
CA ALA A 396 5.04 -20.82 19.19
C ALA A 396 6.15 -20.12 20.00
N ALA A 397 6.59 -18.94 19.55
CA ALA A 397 7.59 -18.14 20.23
C ALA A 397 7.05 -17.48 21.53
N PHE A 398 5.73 -17.27 21.64
CA PHE A 398 5.13 -16.55 22.77
C PHE A 398 3.97 -17.30 23.48
N PRO A 399 4.15 -18.53 23.99
CA PRO A 399 3.02 -19.41 24.33
C PRO A 399 2.24 -19.10 25.62
N ARG A 400 2.74 -18.30 26.58
CA ARG A 400 2.13 -18.23 27.94
C ARG A 400 1.98 -16.84 28.62
N SER A 401 2.88 -15.87 28.40
CA SER A 401 2.93 -14.69 29.29
C SER A 401 2.04 -13.51 28.89
N TYR A 402 1.69 -13.33 27.62
CA TYR A 402 0.86 -12.21 27.14
C TYR A 402 -0.60 -12.62 26.86
N TYR A 403 -0.80 -13.87 26.44
CA TYR A 403 -2.11 -14.40 26.04
C TYR A 403 -3.08 -14.65 27.20
N SER A 404 -2.62 -14.61 28.45
CA SER A 404 -3.49 -14.65 29.64
C SER A 404 -4.34 -13.39 29.81
N SER A 405 -3.91 -12.25 29.25
CA SER A 405 -4.63 -10.97 29.34
C SER A 405 -5.75 -10.80 28.30
N SER A 406 -5.78 -11.67 27.29
CA SER A 406 -6.65 -11.55 26.12
C SER A 406 -7.67 -12.70 26.08
N ARG A 407 -8.93 -12.38 25.76
CA ARG A 407 -10.14 -13.22 25.98
C ARG A 407 -10.26 -14.47 25.10
N LEU A 408 -9.26 -14.76 24.25
CA LEU A 408 -9.27 -15.84 23.26
C LEU A 408 -8.21 -16.90 23.56
N PRO A 409 -8.59 -18.19 23.69
CA PRO A 409 -7.63 -19.29 23.79
C PRO A 409 -6.67 -19.32 22.59
N SER A 410 -5.41 -19.72 22.82
CA SER A 410 -4.36 -19.76 21.78
C SER A 410 -4.77 -20.61 20.56
N GLY A 411 -5.39 -21.78 20.78
CA GLY A 411 -5.89 -22.65 19.70
C GLY A 411 -6.97 -22.01 18.84
N ALA A 412 -7.89 -21.25 19.43
CA ALA A 412 -8.95 -20.54 18.70
C ALA A 412 -8.39 -19.39 17.85
N ARG A 413 -7.33 -18.70 18.29
CA ARG A 413 -6.69 -17.65 17.49
C ARG A 413 -6.04 -18.20 16.23
N TRP A 414 -5.40 -19.36 16.35
CA TRP A 414 -4.81 -20.01 15.19
C TRP A 414 -5.86 -20.35 14.13
N THR A 415 -6.98 -20.96 14.53
CA THR A 415 -8.06 -21.28 13.59
C THR A 415 -8.65 -20.02 12.98
N TYR A 416 -8.89 -18.97 13.77
CA TYR A 416 -9.40 -17.70 13.26
C TYR A 416 -8.41 -16.98 12.33
N ALA A 417 -7.10 -17.03 12.59
CA ALA A 417 -6.08 -16.46 11.71
C ALA A 417 -5.99 -17.21 10.37
N VAL A 418 -6.16 -18.53 10.38
CA VAL A 418 -6.25 -19.36 9.16
C VAL A 418 -7.45 -18.97 8.32
N VAL A 419 -8.63 -18.92 8.94
CA VAL A 419 -9.86 -18.54 8.26
C VAL A 419 -9.76 -17.10 7.72
N PHE A 420 -9.25 -16.17 8.53
CA PHE A 420 -9.03 -14.77 8.15
C PHE A 420 -8.12 -14.63 6.94
N THR A 421 -6.92 -15.21 7.01
CA THR A 421 -5.92 -15.11 5.93
C THR A 421 -6.47 -15.70 4.65
N PHE A 422 -7.06 -16.89 4.70
CA PHE A 422 -7.60 -17.52 3.50
C PHE A 422 -8.75 -16.71 2.86
N LEU A 423 -9.70 -16.25 3.66
CA LEU A 423 -10.87 -15.51 3.16
C LEU A 423 -10.49 -14.16 2.56
N ILE A 424 -9.63 -13.39 3.21
CA ILE A 424 -9.28 -12.04 2.72
C ILE A 424 -8.47 -12.12 1.43
N PHE A 425 -7.47 -13.01 1.36
CA PHE A 425 -6.69 -13.15 0.14
C PHE A 425 -7.53 -13.70 -1.02
N THR A 426 -8.49 -14.59 -0.74
CA THR A 426 -9.46 -15.04 -1.75
C THR A 426 -10.35 -13.90 -2.23
N ASN A 427 -10.88 -13.07 -1.33
CA ASN A 427 -11.66 -11.89 -1.69
C ASN A 427 -10.87 -10.91 -2.55
N ILE A 428 -9.64 -10.59 -2.11
CA ILE A 428 -8.73 -9.72 -2.84
C ILE A 428 -8.52 -10.24 -4.26
N GLN A 429 -8.23 -11.53 -4.42
CA GLN A 429 -8.02 -12.12 -5.74
C GLN A 429 -9.23 -11.90 -6.66
N TRP A 430 -10.43 -12.29 -6.22
CA TRP A 430 -11.62 -12.25 -7.07
C TRP A 430 -12.10 -10.83 -7.34
N PHE A 431 -12.10 -9.97 -6.32
CA PHE A 431 -12.49 -8.57 -6.45
C PHE A 431 -11.58 -7.83 -7.46
N MET A 432 -10.27 -8.03 -7.32
CA MET A 432 -9.27 -7.42 -8.19
C MET A 432 -9.32 -7.96 -9.63
N MET A 433 -9.57 -9.26 -9.79
CA MET A 433 -9.71 -9.88 -11.10
C MET A 433 -10.97 -9.38 -11.83
N TRP A 434 -12.10 -9.26 -11.12
CA TRP A 434 -13.33 -8.66 -11.66
C TRP A 434 -13.09 -7.22 -12.13
N LEU A 435 -12.42 -6.43 -11.30
CA LEU A 435 -12.12 -5.03 -11.59
C LEU A 435 -11.16 -4.90 -12.80
N GLY A 436 -10.14 -5.75 -12.87
CA GLY A 436 -9.21 -5.81 -14.00
C GLY A 436 -9.86 -6.19 -15.33
N LEU A 437 -10.87 -7.06 -15.31
CA LEU A 437 -11.68 -7.42 -16.48
C LEU A 437 -12.58 -6.27 -16.94
N THR A 438 -13.28 -5.65 -16.00
CA THR A 438 -14.24 -4.57 -16.27
C THR A 438 -13.55 -3.35 -16.91
N PHE A 439 -12.36 -3.01 -16.42
CA PHE A 439 -11.59 -1.84 -16.89
C PHE A 439 -10.31 -2.21 -17.64
N ARG A 440 -10.36 -3.27 -18.45
CA ARG A 440 -9.19 -3.85 -19.11
C ARG A 440 -8.34 -2.87 -19.93
N LYS A 441 -8.97 -1.85 -20.55
CA LYS A 441 -8.28 -0.83 -21.37
C LYS A 441 -7.65 0.30 -20.55
N ASN A 442 -7.98 0.44 -19.27
CA ASN A 442 -7.52 1.57 -18.45
C ASN A 442 -6.17 1.26 -17.80
N THR A 443 -5.09 1.85 -18.32
CA THR A 443 -3.74 1.65 -17.79
C THR A 443 -3.56 2.14 -16.35
N LYS A 444 -4.47 3.01 -15.88
CA LYS A 444 -4.48 3.54 -14.51
C LYS A 444 -5.29 2.68 -13.53
N ILE A 445 -5.76 1.50 -13.93
CA ILE A 445 -6.62 0.69 -13.06
C ILE A 445 -5.85 0.09 -11.86
N ALA A 446 -4.58 -0.29 -12.07
CA ALA A 446 -3.73 -0.81 -11.00
C ALA A 446 -3.57 0.21 -9.87
N LEU A 447 -3.56 1.49 -10.26
CA LEU A 447 -3.59 2.61 -9.34
C LEU A 447 -4.92 2.63 -8.56
N VAL A 448 -6.06 2.61 -9.25
CA VAL A 448 -7.38 2.64 -8.61
C VAL A 448 -7.56 1.47 -7.64
N ALA A 449 -7.05 0.29 -8.00
CA ALA A 449 -7.12 -0.92 -7.20
C ALA A 449 -6.45 -0.79 -5.83
N VAL A 450 -5.20 -0.29 -5.77
CA VAL A 450 -4.47 -0.08 -4.51
C VAL A 450 -5.25 0.88 -3.59
N GLY A 451 -5.79 1.97 -4.15
CA GLY A 451 -6.63 2.90 -3.40
C GLY A 451 -7.92 2.27 -2.88
N LEU A 452 -8.56 1.38 -3.67
CA LEU A 452 -9.78 0.67 -3.25
C LEU A 452 -9.53 -0.31 -2.10
N ILE A 453 -8.36 -0.97 -2.03
CA ILE A 453 -8.03 -1.85 -0.89
C ILE A 453 -7.83 -1.04 0.37
N ALA A 454 -7.08 0.08 0.28
CA ALA A 454 -6.91 0.98 1.41
C ALA A 454 -8.27 1.52 1.88
N ALA A 455 -9.13 1.93 0.94
CA ALA A 455 -10.50 2.34 1.24
C ALA A 455 -11.32 1.20 1.87
N TRP A 456 -11.19 -0.03 1.40
CA TRP A 456 -11.90 -1.19 1.98
C TRP A 456 -11.46 -1.48 3.42
N CYS A 457 -10.20 -1.26 3.75
CA CYS A 457 -9.71 -1.38 5.13
C CYS A 457 -10.24 -0.26 6.04
N ILE A 458 -10.37 0.97 5.54
CA ILE A 458 -10.63 2.15 6.39
C ILE A 458 -12.11 2.55 6.38
N MET A 459 -12.74 2.66 5.20
CA MET A 459 -14.09 3.21 5.04
C MET A 459 -15.17 2.52 5.87
N PRO A 460 -15.24 1.18 5.99
CA PRO A 460 -16.30 0.57 6.80
C PRO A 460 -16.22 0.95 8.27
N ILE A 461 -15.01 1.16 8.80
CA ILE A 461 -14.80 1.65 10.16
C ILE A 461 -15.33 3.08 10.26
N LEU A 462 -14.97 3.95 9.31
CA LEU A 462 -15.42 5.34 9.30
C LEU A 462 -16.93 5.47 9.20
N VAL A 463 -17.55 4.72 8.30
CA VAL A 463 -19.01 4.71 8.11
C VAL A 463 -19.70 4.19 9.37
N SER A 464 -19.15 3.17 10.04
CA SER A 464 -19.72 2.65 11.29
C SER A 464 -19.70 3.69 12.40
N GLU A 465 -18.62 4.47 12.50
CA GLU A 465 -18.45 5.50 13.51
C GLU A 465 -19.30 6.73 13.20
N PHE A 466 -19.41 7.13 11.94
CA PHE A 466 -20.27 8.22 11.50
C PHE A 466 -21.77 7.90 11.66
N ALA A 467 -22.17 6.67 11.30
CA ALA A 467 -23.55 6.21 11.48
C ALA A 467 -23.95 6.16 12.97
N ARG A 468 -23.01 5.79 13.85
CA ARG A 468 -23.22 5.86 15.31
C ARG A 468 -23.56 7.28 15.75
N GLU A 469 -22.85 8.27 15.23
CA GLU A 469 -22.98 9.67 15.64
C GLU A 469 -24.30 10.29 15.19
N ILE A 470 -24.65 10.16 13.91
CA ILE A 470 -25.84 10.85 13.35
C ILE A 470 -27.15 10.19 13.75
N LEU A 471 -27.20 8.86 13.75
CA LEU A 471 -28.47 8.15 13.86
C LEU A 471 -28.88 7.84 15.31
N GLY A 472 -28.09 8.24 16.31
CA GLY A 472 -28.43 8.18 17.74
C GLY A 472 -28.87 6.81 18.28
N GLY A 473 -28.63 5.73 17.53
CA GLY A 473 -29.20 4.41 17.81
C GLY A 473 -28.40 3.58 18.81
N SER A 474 -29.04 2.54 19.36
CA SER A 474 -28.39 1.58 20.27
C SER A 474 -27.03 1.13 19.73
N ARG A 475 -26.01 1.17 20.61
CA ARG A 475 -24.60 0.90 20.31
C ARG A 475 -24.36 -0.41 19.53
N SER A 476 -25.31 -1.35 19.47
CA SER A 476 -25.19 -2.63 18.77
C SER A 476 -25.38 -2.56 17.25
N ASN A 477 -26.20 -1.66 16.71
CA ASN A 477 -26.72 -1.80 15.34
C ASN A 477 -25.68 -1.44 14.27
N TYR A 478 -24.90 -0.38 14.50
CA TYR A 478 -23.95 0.14 13.53
C TYR A 478 -22.59 -0.59 13.55
N ARG A 479 -22.32 -1.41 14.57
CA ARG A 479 -21.05 -2.15 14.69
C ARG A 479 -20.89 -3.27 13.67
N VAL A 480 -21.99 -3.76 13.09
CA VAL A 480 -21.94 -4.74 12.00
C VAL A 480 -21.26 -4.14 10.77
N LEU A 481 -21.35 -2.82 10.54
CA LEU A 481 -20.67 -2.14 9.44
C LEU A 481 -19.15 -2.20 9.57
N ALA A 482 -18.62 -2.15 10.80
CA ALA A 482 -17.18 -2.28 11.03
C ALA A 482 -16.65 -3.67 10.65
N LEU A 483 -17.48 -4.72 10.71
CA LEU A 483 -17.11 -6.08 10.32
C LEU A 483 -16.86 -6.24 8.82
N PHE A 484 -17.27 -5.28 7.98
CA PHE A 484 -16.92 -5.27 6.57
C PHE A 484 -15.45 -4.87 6.32
N SER A 485 -14.75 -4.34 7.33
CA SER A 485 -13.34 -3.97 7.23
C SER A 485 -12.43 -5.16 7.55
N PRO A 486 -11.51 -5.52 6.63
CA PRO A 486 -10.43 -6.48 6.91
C PRO A 486 -9.55 -6.06 8.10
N PHE A 487 -9.36 -4.74 8.30
CA PHE A 487 -8.53 -4.22 9.38
C PHE A 487 -9.18 -4.40 10.76
N ALA A 488 -10.50 -4.19 10.85
CA ALA A 488 -11.22 -4.42 12.11
C ALA A 488 -11.16 -5.89 12.56
N ILE A 489 -11.25 -6.83 11.62
CA ILE A 489 -11.18 -8.26 11.91
C ILE A 489 -9.73 -8.69 12.18
N PHE A 490 -8.73 -8.06 11.54
CA PHE A 490 -7.33 -8.26 11.91
C PHE A 490 -7.10 -7.98 13.40
N ILE A 491 -7.51 -6.78 13.87
CA ILE A 491 -7.38 -6.39 15.29
C ILE A 491 -8.13 -7.38 16.19
N ALA A 492 -9.29 -7.86 15.76
CA ALA A 492 -10.04 -8.89 16.46
C ALA A 492 -9.22 -10.18 16.65
N VAL A 493 -8.58 -10.65 15.58
CA VAL A 493 -7.78 -11.89 15.58
C VAL A 493 -6.51 -11.72 16.42
N THR A 494 -5.86 -10.56 16.39
CA THR A 494 -4.59 -10.32 17.08
C THR A 494 -4.77 -10.00 18.56
N ASP A 495 -5.55 -8.97 18.87
CA ASP A 495 -5.63 -8.39 20.21
C ASP A 495 -6.78 -8.96 21.04
N GLY A 496 -7.63 -9.78 20.41
CA GLY A 496 -8.81 -10.32 21.06
C GLY A 496 -9.81 -9.22 21.45
N ARG A 497 -9.81 -8.10 20.71
CA ARG A 497 -10.74 -6.98 20.89
C ARG A 497 -11.21 -6.51 19.53
N ILE A 498 -12.52 -6.33 19.37
CA ILE A 498 -13.07 -5.55 18.26
C ILE A 498 -13.43 -4.19 18.84
N PRO A 499 -12.95 -3.06 18.28
CA PRO A 499 -13.36 -1.74 18.70
C PRO A 499 -14.89 -1.66 18.81
N GLY A 500 -15.40 -1.37 20.01
CA GLY A 500 -16.82 -1.34 20.31
C GLY A 500 -17.44 -2.64 20.84
N TYR A 501 -16.98 -3.86 20.50
CA TYR A 501 -17.61 -5.11 21.00
C TYR A 501 -16.97 -5.59 22.31
N SER A 502 -17.69 -5.49 23.44
CA SER A 502 -17.19 -5.97 24.74
C SER A 502 -17.60 -7.41 25.08
N ASN A 503 -18.83 -7.88 24.81
CA ASN A 503 -19.32 -9.15 25.40
C ASN A 503 -19.68 -10.26 24.40
N ARG A 504 -19.64 -10.01 23.08
CA ARG A 504 -20.06 -10.96 22.03
C ARG A 504 -19.03 -11.07 20.91
N MET A 505 -17.79 -11.42 21.27
CA MET A 505 -16.67 -11.38 20.33
C MET A 505 -16.70 -12.53 19.32
N TYR A 506 -16.89 -13.77 19.77
CA TYR A 506 -16.92 -14.96 18.89
C TYR A 506 -18.00 -14.85 17.82
N THR A 507 -19.19 -14.37 18.20
CA THR A 507 -20.29 -14.19 17.26
C THR A 507 -19.99 -13.09 16.25
N ALA A 508 -19.41 -11.97 16.67
CA ALA A 508 -19.00 -10.89 15.76
C ALA A 508 -17.94 -11.34 14.74
N MET A 509 -16.92 -12.09 15.18
CA MET A 509 -15.90 -12.64 14.28
C MET A 509 -16.50 -13.65 13.31
N ASN A 510 -17.35 -14.57 13.78
CA ASN A 510 -18.02 -15.54 12.92
C ASN A 510 -18.91 -14.86 11.87
N ILE A 511 -19.67 -13.81 12.26
CA ILE A 511 -20.47 -13.00 11.32
C ILE A 511 -19.56 -12.34 10.29
N GLY A 512 -18.44 -11.75 10.71
CA GLY A 512 -17.45 -11.17 9.81
C GLY A 512 -16.90 -12.17 8.79
N PHE A 513 -16.56 -13.38 9.21
CA PHE A 513 -16.10 -14.44 8.30
C PHE A 513 -17.19 -14.90 7.32
N VAL A 514 -18.44 -15.01 7.76
CA VAL A 514 -19.57 -15.30 6.86
C VAL A 514 -19.74 -14.20 5.82
N ILE A 515 -19.66 -12.92 6.23
CA ILE A 515 -19.71 -11.77 5.31
C ILE A 515 -18.60 -11.89 4.25
N PHE A 516 -17.35 -12.15 4.66
CA PHE A 516 -16.25 -12.31 3.71
C PHE A 516 -16.39 -13.55 2.81
N ALA A 517 -16.94 -14.65 3.31
CA ALA A 517 -17.20 -15.83 2.48
C ALA A 517 -18.25 -15.52 1.40
N VAL A 518 -19.34 -14.84 1.76
CA VAL A 518 -20.37 -14.40 0.82
C VAL A 518 -19.79 -13.42 -0.20
N GLN A 519 -19.00 -12.43 0.25
CA GLN A 519 -18.32 -11.49 -0.65
C GLN A 519 -17.41 -12.19 -1.66
N ALA A 520 -16.67 -13.21 -1.23
CA ALA A 520 -15.79 -13.95 -2.12
C ALA A 520 -16.57 -14.65 -3.23
N VAL A 521 -17.73 -15.25 -2.90
CA VAL A 521 -18.62 -15.87 -3.88
C VAL A 521 -19.21 -14.83 -4.83
N VAL A 522 -19.69 -13.70 -4.31
CA VAL A 522 -20.23 -12.60 -5.14
C VAL A 522 -19.18 -12.08 -6.11
N PHE A 523 -17.95 -11.82 -5.65
CA PHE A 523 -16.87 -11.35 -6.52
C PHE A 523 -16.45 -12.40 -7.55
N TYR A 524 -16.45 -13.68 -7.19
CA TYR A 524 -16.20 -14.77 -8.13
C TYR A 524 -17.26 -14.81 -9.24
N VAL A 525 -18.56 -14.76 -8.87
CA VAL A 525 -19.67 -14.75 -9.84
C VAL A 525 -19.58 -13.52 -10.74
N ALA A 526 -19.33 -12.33 -10.17
CA ALA A 526 -19.16 -11.10 -10.93
C ALA A 526 -17.98 -11.18 -11.92
N ALA A 527 -16.84 -11.72 -11.49
CA ALA A 527 -15.67 -11.95 -12.36
C ALA A 527 -16.02 -12.92 -13.51
N SER A 528 -16.75 -13.99 -13.22
CA SER A 528 -17.17 -14.98 -14.22
C SER A 528 -18.11 -14.38 -15.27
N ILE A 529 -19.15 -13.66 -14.84
CA ILE A 529 -20.10 -12.98 -15.75
C ILE A 529 -19.38 -11.94 -16.61
N SER A 530 -18.51 -11.12 -15.99
CA SER A 530 -17.72 -10.13 -16.71
C SER A 530 -16.78 -10.78 -17.74
N SER A 531 -16.23 -11.96 -17.44
CA SER A 531 -15.41 -12.71 -18.38
C SER A 531 -16.22 -13.15 -19.60
N GLN A 532 -17.45 -13.63 -19.41
CA GLN A 532 -18.31 -14.04 -20.51
C GLN A 532 -18.73 -12.85 -21.38
N LYS A 533 -18.98 -11.67 -20.78
CA LYS A 533 -19.38 -10.47 -21.54
C LYS A 533 -18.25 -9.92 -22.41
N HIS A 534 -17.01 -9.93 -21.91
CA HIS A 534 -15.90 -9.22 -22.56
C HIS A 534 -14.94 -10.12 -23.35
N ILE A 535 -15.01 -11.43 -23.15
CA ILE A 535 -14.22 -12.44 -23.86
C ILE A 535 -15.15 -13.22 -24.83
N ARG A 536 -16.37 -12.74 -25.10
CA ARG A 536 -17.19 -13.31 -26.17
C ARG A 536 -16.43 -13.13 -27.49
N VAL A 537 -16.06 -14.28 -28.04
CA VAL A 537 -15.71 -14.49 -29.43
C VAL A 537 -16.90 -13.98 -30.25
N CYS A 538 -16.63 -13.35 -31.39
CA CYS A 538 -17.64 -13.20 -32.43
C CYS A 538 -18.04 -14.62 -32.83
N ASP A 539 -19.13 -15.13 -32.25
CA ASP A 539 -19.87 -16.23 -32.86
C ASP A 539 -20.53 -15.72 -34.15
#